data_AF-T1A7Z5-F1
#
_entry.id   AF-T1A7Z5-F1
#
_cell.length_a   1.000
_cell.length_b   1.000
_cell.length_c   1.000
_cell.angle_alpha   90.00
_cell.angle_beta   90.00
_cell.angle_gamma   90.00
#
_symmetry.space_group_name_H-M   'P 1'
#
loop_
_entity.id
_entity.type
_entity.pdbx_description
1 polymer ?
#
loop_
_entity_poly.entity_id
_entity_poly.type
_entity_poly.pdbx_seq_one_letter_code
_entity_poly.pdbx_strand_id
1 'polypeptide(L)'
;MLSRYRVDYIVKTTNEVGFSEGASFRDILFVATKQPPDPQNLVRVVFLRERLGVIEGRSQGRLQSVARAIQSGTATNEVEFRDFPQSEMIAESQDLMGFIGASSGRNLDVLRKTLDALRKQPSIKPFPRRYLSEGFGARPQGLAGLIYVMRDRDTPSRFTRSLLKLGSVHRDTIEVLPLNPDLPVAGFSFPREKTTPAVRNLVGQDTIDISGKTDYILRDSYPGLKMLSSVSSWSGTQRGRGLLTKERASPESLRLGSRTAAVSSFLTNLALLHRFDPTTPNSKVVAVWSREKFVPNNNMFIVDVAGNLGKALAVYLNSSFSIAQFLLHKQETTRTLIDIKISDLEGFMAPDPDRIEPTVIQGLARVFDTFSDSTLGSIIEDYTSG
;
A
#
# COMPACT_ATOMS: atom_id res chain seq x y z
N MET A 1 10.32 -16.48 -19.23
CA MET A 1 9.24 -17.20 -19.95
C MET A 1 8.96 -16.53 -21.29
N LEU A 2 8.63 -15.23 -21.30
CA LEU A 2 8.32 -14.46 -22.51
C LEU A 2 9.39 -14.48 -23.62
N SER A 3 10.66 -14.71 -23.26
CA SER A 3 11.79 -14.78 -24.20
C SER A 3 12.04 -16.16 -24.82
N ARG A 4 11.32 -17.21 -24.39
CA ARG A 4 11.56 -18.61 -24.79
C ARG A 4 10.32 -19.34 -25.33
N TYR A 5 9.17 -18.67 -25.31
CA TYR A 5 7.87 -19.21 -25.70
C TYR A 5 7.15 -18.20 -26.58
N ARG A 6 6.38 -18.67 -27.56
CA ARG A 6 5.35 -17.84 -28.21
C ARG A 6 4.11 -17.85 -27.32
N VAL A 7 3.64 -16.68 -26.90
CA VAL A 7 2.49 -16.57 -26.01
C VAL A 7 1.26 -16.27 -26.86
N ASP A 8 0.26 -17.13 -26.78
CA ASP A 8 -0.95 -16.95 -27.58
C ASP A 8 -2.01 -16.21 -26.74
N TYR A 9 -2.19 -16.59 -25.46
CA TYR A 9 -3.20 -16.00 -24.58
C TYR A 9 -2.72 -15.77 -23.14
N ILE A 10 -3.23 -14.70 -22.54
CA ILE A 10 -3.20 -14.49 -21.08
C ILE A 10 -4.66 -14.31 -20.65
N VAL A 11 -5.18 -15.22 -19.83
CA VAL A 11 -6.60 -15.20 -19.41
C VAL A 11 -6.68 -14.91 -17.92
N LYS A 12 -7.49 -13.93 -17.54
CA LYS A 12 -7.75 -13.58 -16.14
C LYS A 12 -9.25 -13.44 -15.87
N THR A 13 -9.64 -13.73 -14.63
CA THR A 13 -10.96 -13.37 -14.11
C THR A 13 -10.96 -11.93 -13.59
N THR A 14 -12.09 -11.23 -13.73
CA THR A 14 -12.24 -9.86 -13.22
C THR A 14 -13.13 -9.79 -11.99
N ASN A 15 -14.04 -10.76 -11.84
CA ASN A 15 -15.04 -10.81 -10.77
C ASN A 15 -14.77 -11.87 -9.70
N GLU A 16 -13.71 -12.67 -9.87
CA GLU A 16 -13.27 -13.67 -8.92
C GLU A 16 -11.78 -13.44 -8.60
N VAL A 17 -11.35 -13.92 -7.45
CA VAL A 17 -9.95 -13.78 -7.04
C VAL A 17 -9.09 -14.65 -7.95
N GLY A 18 -9.40 -15.94 -8.12
CA GLY A 18 -8.69 -16.84 -9.04
C GLY A 18 -9.65 -17.76 -9.81
N PHE A 19 -9.10 -18.75 -10.52
CA PHE A 19 -9.88 -19.74 -11.28
C PHE A 19 -10.41 -20.89 -10.40
N SER A 20 -9.79 -21.10 -9.24
CA SER A 20 -10.16 -22.17 -8.31
C SER A 20 -11.15 -21.65 -7.25
N GLU A 21 -12.15 -22.46 -6.91
CA GLU A 21 -13.09 -22.14 -5.83
C GLU A 21 -12.34 -22.00 -4.49
N GLY A 22 -12.57 -20.90 -3.77
CA GLY A 22 -11.87 -20.60 -2.51
C GLY A 22 -10.42 -20.12 -2.67
N ALA A 23 -9.94 -19.86 -3.90
CA ALA A 23 -8.61 -19.29 -4.12
C ALA A 23 -8.47 -17.96 -3.37
N SER A 24 -7.44 -17.90 -2.51
CA SER A 24 -7.08 -16.67 -1.81
C SER A 24 -6.08 -15.81 -2.60
N PHE A 25 -5.63 -16.28 -3.77
CA PHE A 25 -4.66 -15.62 -4.64
C PHE A 25 -5.23 -15.49 -6.04
N ARG A 26 -4.78 -14.45 -6.76
CA ARG A 26 -5.19 -14.26 -8.14
C ARG A 26 -4.42 -15.15 -9.08
N ASP A 27 -5.17 -16.01 -9.75
CA ASP A 27 -4.65 -16.93 -10.76
C ASP A 27 -4.83 -16.33 -12.16
N ILE A 28 -3.83 -16.51 -13.00
CA ILE A 28 -3.84 -16.12 -14.41
C ILE A 28 -3.46 -17.35 -15.22
N LEU A 29 -4.26 -17.65 -16.25
CA LEU A 29 -3.93 -18.73 -17.18
C LEU A 29 -3.04 -18.17 -18.28
N PHE A 30 -1.86 -18.75 -18.44
CA PHE A 30 -0.88 -18.36 -19.46
C PHE A 30 -0.76 -19.48 -20.50
N VAL A 31 -1.22 -19.21 -21.72
CA VAL A 31 -1.22 -20.19 -22.82
C VAL A 31 -0.10 -19.85 -23.78
N ALA A 32 0.88 -20.75 -23.86
CA ALA A 32 2.07 -20.53 -24.67
C ALA A 32 2.59 -21.81 -25.30
N THR A 33 3.18 -21.67 -26.49
CA THR A 33 3.81 -22.75 -27.25
C THR A 33 5.32 -22.66 -27.07
N LYS A 34 5.99 -23.81 -26.86
CA LYS A 34 7.44 -23.89 -26.69
C LYS A 34 8.15 -23.71 -28.04
N GLN A 35 8.37 -22.45 -28.41
CA GLN A 35 9.11 -22.02 -29.59
C GLN A 35 9.67 -20.61 -29.35
N PRO A 36 10.69 -20.16 -30.10
CA PRO A 36 11.19 -18.79 -30.01
C PRO A 36 10.04 -17.78 -30.16
N PRO A 37 10.07 -16.67 -29.40
CA PRO A 37 9.07 -15.63 -29.54
C PRO A 37 9.16 -14.99 -30.93
N ASP A 38 8.02 -14.83 -31.59
CA ASP A 38 7.93 -13.97 -32.77
C ASP A 38 7.60 -12.54 -32.30
N PRO A 39 8.46 -11.54 -32.59
CA PRO A 39 8.22 -10.16 -32.17
C PRO A 39 6.91 -9.55 -32.69
N GLN A 40 6.37 -10.07 -33.79
CA GLN A 40 5.10 -9.65 -34.40
C GLN A 40 3.90 -10.43 -33.88
N ASN A 41 4.13 -11.49 -33.09
CA ASN A 41 3.05 -12.25 -32.50
C ASN A 41 2.21 -11.37 -31.57
N LEU A 42 0.89 -11.38 -31.78
CA LEU A 42 -0.06 -10.70 -30.91
C LEU A 42 -0.45 -11.64 -29.78
N VAL A 43 -0.18 -11.21 -28.56
CA VAL A 43 -0.63 -11.86 -27.33
C VAL A 43 -2.02 -11.33 -27.00
N ARG A 44 -3.01 -12.21 -26.93
CA ARG A 44 -4.37 -11.85 -26.54
C ARG A 44 -4.56 -11.93 -25.04
N VAL A 45 -4.78 -10.78 -24.40
CA VAL A 45 -5.22 -10.69 -23.01
C VAL A 45 -6.75 -10.79 -22.96
N VAL A 46 -7.25 -11.78 -22.25
CA VAL A 46 -8.66 -12.11 -22.09
C VAL A 46 -9.13 -11.73 -20.69
N PHE A 47 -10.17 -10.90 -20.61
CA PHE A 47 -10.86 -10.51 -19.38
C PHE A 47 -12.18 -11.28 -19.27
N LEU A 48 -12.22 -12.28 -18.39
CA LEU A 48 -13.44 -13.03 -18.07
C LEU A 48 -14.27 -12.25 -17.06
N ARG A 49 -15.42 -11.75 -17.52
CA ARG A 49 -16.33 -10.90 -16.77
C ARG A 49 -17.39 -11.68 -15.99
N GLU A 50 -17.77 -12.87 -16.43
CA GLU A 50 -18.73 -13.69 -15.71
C GLU A 50 -18.02 -14.63 -14.73
N ARG A 51 -18.67 -14.92 -13.58
CA ARG A 51 -18.15 -15.87 -12.58
C ARG A 51 -18.05 -17.28 -13.19
N LEU A 52 -16.98 -18.01 -12.89
CA LEU A 52 -16.74 -19.33 -13.47
C LEU A 52 -17.87 -20.32 -13.14
N GLY A 53 -18.36 -20.32 -11.90
CA GLY A 53 -19.50 -21.17 -11.51
C GLY A 53 -20.79 -20.87 -12.28
N VAL A 54 -20.98 -19.64 -12.78
CA VAL A 54 -22.13 -19.28 -13.64
C VAL A 54 -21.91 -19.77 -15.07
N ILE A 55 -20.68 -19.72 -15.56
CA ILE A 55 -20.31 -20.23 -16.88
C ILE A 55 -20.45 -21.77 -16.91
N GLU A 56 -19.97 -22.46 -15.86
CA GLU A 56 -20.03 -23.92 -15.71
C GLU A 56 -21.45 -24.43 -15.44
N GLY A 57 -22.19 -23.76 -14.55
CA GLY A 57 -23.54 -24.16 -14.16
C GLY A 57 -24.60 -24.01 -15.25
N ARG A 58 -24.28 -23.36 -16.37
CA ARG A 58 -25.22 -23.05 -17.47
C ARG A 58 -25.08 -23.93 -18.71
N SER A 59 -24.65 -25.18 -18.54
CA SER A 59 -24.46 -26.24 -19.57
C SER A 59 -23.15 -26.17 -20.37
N GLN A 60 -22.64 -27.33 -20.80
CA GLN A 60 -21.42 -27.48 -21.61
C GLN A 60 -21.38 -26.59 -22.87
N GLY A 61 -22.54 -26.22 -23.42
CA GLY A 61 -22.64 -25.34 -24.58
C GLY A 61 -22.11 -23.93 -24.34
N ARG A 62 -22.21 -23.41 -23.12
CA ARG A 62 -21.77 -22.03 -22.78
C ARG A 62 -20.25 -21.92 -22.65
N LEU A 63 -19.59 -22.92 -22.07
CA LEU A 63 -18.12 -22.99 -22.07
C LEU A 63 -17.57 -23.04 -23.50
N GLN A 64 -18.20 -23.83 -24.37
CA GLN A 64 -17.82 -23.88 -25.78
C GLN A 64 -18.05 -22.54 -26.49
N SER A 65 -19.13 -21.82 -26.18
CA SER A 65 -19.36 -20.49 -26.78
C SER A 65 -18.31 -19.47 -26.32
N VAL A 66 -17.92 -19.48 -25.04
CA VAL A 66 -16.84 -18.63 -24.52
C VAL A 66 -15.50 -18.98 -25.17
N ALA A 67 -15.17 -20.28 -25.28
CA ALA A 67 -13.95 -20.72 -25.94
C ALA A 67 -13.90 -20.29 -27.43
N ARG A 68 -15.03 -20.43 -28.15
CA ARG A 68 -15.15 -19.96 -29.54
C ARG A 68 -15.03 -18.44 -29.64
N ALA A 69 -15.60 -17.69 -28.70
CA ALA A 69 -15.46 -16.24 -28.63
C ALA A 69 -13.99 -15.83 -28.45
N ILE A 70 -13.24 -16.48 -27.55
CA ILE A 70 -11.80 -16.25 -27.34
C ILE A 70 -11.00 -16.53 -28.62
N GLN A 71 -11.25 -17.68 -29.25
CA GLN A 71 -10.55 -18.10 -30.48
C GLN A 71 -10.85 -17.17 -31.67
N SER A 72 -12.12 -16.79 -31.85
CA SER A 72 -12.53 -15.88 -32.93
C SER A 72 -12.20 -14.41 -32.66
N GLY A 73 -11.90 -14.04 -31.41
CA GLY A 73 -11.71 -12.63 -31.00
C GLY A 73 -13.01 -11.83 -30.91
N THR A 74 -14.17 -12.51 -30.81
CA THR A 74 -15.48 -11.86 -30.75
C THR A 74 -15.84 -11.53 -29.30
N ALA A 75 -15.79 -10.25 -28.92
CA ALA A 75 -16.16 -9.84 -27.56
C ALA A 75 -17.64 -10.14 -27.27
N THR A 76 -17.93 -10.57 -26.04
CA THR A 76 -19.29 -10.86 -25.57
C THR A 76 -19.53 -10.20 -24.21
N ASN A 77 -20.70 -10.44 -23.61
CA ASN A 77 -20.95 -9.99 -22.25
C ASN A 77 -20.04 -10.70 -21.22
N GLU A 78 -19.61 -11.92 -21.55
CA GLU A 78 -18.77 -12.77 -20.72
C GLU A 78 -17.26 -12.53 -20.90
N VAL A 79 -16.82 -12.09 -22.08
CA VAL A 79 -15.41 -11.94 -22.43
C VAL A 79 -15.10 -10.64 -23.16
N GLU A 80 -14.02 -9.98 -22.74
CA GLU A 80 -13.40 -8.86 -23.44
C GLU A 80 -11.93 -9.17 -23.75
N PHE A 81 -11.39 -8.58 -24.82
CA PHE A 81 -10.03 -8.82 -25.29
C PHE A 81 -9.23 -7.53 -25.49
N ARG A 82 -7.91 -7.66 -25.31
CA ARG A 82 -6.91 -6.72 -25.81
C ARG A 82 -5.72 -7.48 -26.36
N ASP A 83 -5.30 -7.11 -27.57
CA ASP A 83 -4.18 -7.74 -28.24
C ASP A 83 -2.95 -6.82 -28.13
N PHE A 84 -1.81 -7.38 -27.74
CA PHE A 84 -0.56 -6.65 -27.57
C PHE A 84 0.58 -7.37 -28.32
N PRO A 85 1.50 -6.63 -28.96
CA PRO A 85 2.71 -7.24 -29.49
C PRO A 85 3.50 -7.93 -28.37
N GLN A 86 3.93 -9.18 -28.60
CA GLN A 86 4.73 -9.92 -27.61
C GLN A 86 6.05 -9.19 -27.30
N SER A 87 6.60 -8.47 -28.27
CA SER A 87 7.78 -7.61 -28.10
C SER A 87 7.59 -6.55 -27.01
N GLU A 88 6.39 -5.99 -26.88
CA GLU A 88 6.05 -5.01 -25.84
C GLU A 88 6.04 -5.65 -24.45
N MET A 89 5.43 -6.83 -24.31
CA MET A 89 5.44 -7.58 -23.05
C MET A 89 6.86 -8.05 -22.65
N ILE A 90 7.73 -8.34 -23.62
CA ILE A 90 9.13 -8.66 -23.35
C ILE A 90 9.87 -7.44 -22.78
N ALA A 91 9.63 -6.25 -23.36
CA ALA A 91 10.24 -5.00 -22.89
C ALA A 91 9.85 -4.67 -21.44
N GLU A 92 8.61 -5.00 -21.04
CA GLU A 92 8.06 -4.77 -19.70
C GLU A 92 8.02 -6.07 -18.86
N SER A 93 8.85 -7.06 -19.17
CA SER A 93 8.79 -8.41 -18.56
C SER A 93 8.95 -8.47 -17.04
N GLN A 94 9.43 -7.40 -16.40
CA GLN A 94 9.54 -7.27 -14.94
C GLN A 94 8.19 -6.92 -14.28
N ASP A 95 7.27 -6.30 -15.02
CA ASP A 95 5.96 -5.87 -14.54
C ASP A 95 4.92 -5.99 -15.66
N LEU A 96 4.17 -7.10 -15.63
CA LEU A 96 3.10 -7.32 -16.60
C LEU A 96 1.79 -6.62 -16.25
N MET A 97 1.71 -5.90 -15.13
CA MET A 97 0.46 -5.26 -14.70
C MET A 97 0.02 -4.14 -15.64
N GLY A 98 0.93 -3.57 -16.43
CA GLY A 98 0.62 -2.72 -17.58
C GLY A 98 -0.23 -3.39 -18.67
N PHE A 99 -0.40 -4.71 -18.65
CA PHE A 99 -1.21 -5.48 -19.59
C PHE A 99 -2.41 -6.15 -18.94
N ILE A 100 -2.35 -6.44 -17.64
CA ILE A 100 -3.35 -7.26 -16.96
C ILE A 100 -3.92 -6.64 -15.68
N GLY A 101 -3.44 -5.46 -15.25
CA GLY A 101 -3.77 -4.88 -13.95
C GLY A 101 -5.19 -4.34 -13.81
N ALA A 102 -5.84 -4.02 -14.94
CA ALA A 102 -7.19 -3.47 -14.98
C ALA A 102 -8.30 -4.53 -14.87
N SER A 103 -9.52 -4.08 -14.57
CA SER A 103 -10.74 -4.90 -14.54
C SER A 103 -11.43 -5.04 -15.90
N SER A 104 -11.01 -4.28 -16.91
CA SER A 104 -11.53 -4.33 -18.27
C SER A 104 -10.48 -3.84 -19.26
N GLY A 105 -10.62 -4.22 -20.53
CA GLY A 105 -9.78 -3.72 -21.62
C GLY A 105 -9.93 -2.21 -21.81
N ARG A 106 -11.17 -1.70 -21.74
CA ARG A 106 -11.43 -0.25 -21.76
C ARG A 106 -10.70 0.50 -20.65
N ASN A 107 -10.75 0.01 -19.40
CA ASN A 107 -10.09 0.67 -18.28
C ASN A 107 -8.58 0.62 -18.42
N LEU A 108 -8.05 -0.50 -18.92
CA LEU A 108 -6.63 -0.62 -19.24
C LEU A 108 -6.18 0.46 -20.23
N ASP A 109 -6.93 0.65 -21.32
CA ASP A 109 -6.60 1.66 -22.33
C ASP A 109 -6.59 3.07 -21.73
N VAL A 110 -7.56 3.38 -20.86
CA VAL A 110 -7.65 4.69 -20.19
C VAL A 110 -6.45 4.90 -19.26
N LEU A 111 -6.12 3.90 -18.44
CA LEU A 111 -4.99 3.96 -17.52
C LEU A 111 -3.66 4.13 -18.27
N ARG A 112 -3.44 3.34 -19.33
CA ARG A 112 -2.23 3.42 -20.16
C ARG A 112 -2.10 4.76 -20.88
N LYS A 113 -3.18 5.25 -21.51
CA LYS A 113 -3.20 6.57 -22.16
C LYS A 113 -2.89 7.69 -21.17
N THR A 114 -3.44 7.60 -19.96
CA THR A 114 -3.16 8.57 -18.88
C THR A 114 -1.69 8.55 -18.49
N LEU A 115 -1.10 7.36 -18.32
CA LEU A 115 0.30 7.21 -17.97
C LEU A 115 1.23 7.72 -19.09
N ASP A 116 0.90 7.43 -20.34
CA ASP A 116 1.65 7.94 -21.50
C ASP A 116 1.56 9.45 -21.64
N ALA A 117 0.41 10.04 -21.31
CA ALA A 117 0.25 11.49 -21.26
C ALA A 117 1.09 12.13 -20.14
N LEU A 118 1.16 11.49 -18.96
CA LEU A 118 2.02 11.92 -17.84
C LEU A 118 3.50 11.84 -18.20
N ARG A 119 3.95 10.74 -18.82
CA ARG A 119 5.35 10.54 -19.24
C ARG A 119 5.84 11.59 -20.23
N LYS A 120 4.94 12.19 -21.01
CA LYS A 120 5.25 13.26 -21.97
C LYS A 120 5.43 14.64 -21.32
N GLN A 121 5.03 14.81 -20.05
CA GLN A 121 5.16 16.09 -19.36
C GLN A 121 6.63 16.33 -18.94
N PRO A 122 7.26 17.46 -19.31
CA PRO A 122 8.67 17.72 -18.99
C PRO A 122 8.98 17.77 -17.48
N SER A 123 8.02 18.25 -16.68
CA SER A 123 8.09 18.41 -15.23
C SER A 123 7.76 17.14 -14.43
N ILE A 124 7.36 16.07 -15.12
CA ILE A 124 7.03 14.78 -14.53
C ILE A 124 8.15 13.79 -14.87
N LYS A 125 8.71 13.13 -13.86
CA LYS A 125 9.80 12.17 -13.99
C LYS A 125 9.58 10.95 -13.08
N PRO A 126 10.27 9.84 -13.35
CA PRO A 126 10.45 8.76 -12.39
C PRO A 126 10.74 9.27 -10.98
N PHE A 127 10.04 8.75 -9.98
CA PHE A 127 10.19 9.16 -8.59
C PHE A 127 11.63 8.87 -8.11
N PRO A 128 12.39 9.87 -7.64
CA PRO A 128 13.80 9.63 -7.36
C PRO A 128 13.99 8.74 -6.13
N ARG A 129 14.67 7.60 -6.29
CA ARG A 129 14.97 6.64 -5.21
C ARG A 129 15.52 7.28 -3.94
N ARG A 130 16.34 8.34 -4.07
CA ARG A 130 16.95 9.05 -2.93
C ARG A 130 15.96 9.63 -1.93
N TYR A 131 14.71 9.88 -2.35
CA TYR A 131 13.66 10.39 -1.48
C TYR A 131 12.90 9.28 -0.74
N LEU A 132 13.15 8.02 -1.06
CA LEU A 132 12.37 6.89 -0.55
C LEU A 132 13.19 6.03 0.41
N SER A 133 12.60 5.73 1.56
CA SER A 133 13.11 4.72 2.49
C SER A 133 11.96 3.98 3.18
N GLU A 134 12.25 2.79 3.71
CA GLU A 134 11.24 2.04 4.47
C GLU A 134 10.94 2.70 5.81
N GLY A 135 9.67 2.66 6.23
CA GLY A 135 9.28 3.07 7.58
C GLY A 135 9.81 2.13 8.68
N PHE A 136 9.56 2.51 9.92
CA PHE A 136 10.06 1.81 11.09
C PHE A 136 9.44 0.41 11.25
N GLY A 137 10.28 -0.61 11.07
CA GLY A 137 9.93 -2.01 11.27
C GLY A 137 9.97 -2.43 12.73
N ALA A 138 8.81 -2.53 13.38
CA ALA A 138 8.70 -3.05 14.73
C ALA A 138 8.89 -4.58 14.76
N ARG A 139 10.15 -5.02 14.70
CA ARG A 139 10.57 -6.42 14.78
C ARG A 139 11.18 -6.71 16.15
N PRO A 140 10.96 -7.91 16.73
CA PRO A 140 10.23 -9.06 16.19
C PRO A 140 8.69 -8.93 16.26
N GLN A 141 7.97 -9.95 15.78
CA GLN A 141 6.51 -10.03 15.87
C GLN A 141 6.02 -9.80 17.31
N GLY A 142 4.87 -9.13 17.44
CA GLY A 142 4.29 -8.77 18.74
C GLY A 142 4.81 -7.43 19.29
N LEU A 143 6.03 -7.00 18.92
CA LEU A 143 6.61 -5.75 19.42
C LEU A 143 5.76 -4.52 19.09
N ALA A 144 5.20 -4.44 17.88
CA ALA A 144 4.34 -3.33 17.48
C ALA A 144 3.16 -3.12 18.44
N GLY A 145 2.61 -4.21 18.98
CA GLY A 145 1.53 -4.16 19.97
C GLY A 145 1.95 -3.50 21.29
N LEU A 146 3.23 -3.60 21.66
CA LEU A 146 3.79 -3.14 22.93
C LEU A 146 4.27 -1.69 22.92
N ILE A 147 4.59 -1.14 21.75
CA ILE A 147 5.26 0.17 21.64
C ILE A 147 4.44 1.23 20.91
N TYR A 148 3.44 0.85 20.12
CA TYR A 148 2.54 1.82 19.49
C TYR A 148 1.31 2.05 20.36
N VAL A 149 1.05 3.33 20.66
CA VAL A 149 -0.17 3.81 21.32
C VAL A 149 -1.08 4.39 20.25
N MET A 150 -2.20 3.71 20.01
CA MET A 150 -3.11 4.02 18.91
C MET A 150 -4.13 5.08 19.28
N ARG A 151 -4.29 6.10 18.45
CA ARG A 151 -5.38 7.08 18.59
C ARG A 151 -6.71 6.47 18.12
N ASP A 152 -7.80 6.74 18.83
CA ASP A 152 -9.13 6.38 18.36
C ASP A 152 -9.59 7.28 17.22
N ARG A 153 -10.28 6.67 16.25
CA ARG A 153 -10.85 7.32 15.05
C ARG A 153 -12.15 6.62 14.66
N ASP A 154 -12.89 6.13 15.65
CA ASP A 154 -14.18 5.45 15.48
C ASP A 154 -14.12 4.27 14.49
N THR A 155 -12.95 3.65 14.36
CA THR A 155 -12.66 2.58 13.40
C THR A 155 -12.09 1.37 14.15
N PRO A 156 -12.93 0.42 14.60
CA PRO A 156 -12.49 -0.70 15.46
C PRO A 156 -11.37 -1.56 14.84
N SER A 157 -11.38 -1.71 13.52
CA SER A 157 -10.35 -2.47 12.77
C SER A 157 -8.94 -1.89 12.89
N ARG A 158 -8.81 -0.62 13.27
CA ARG A 158 -7.51 0.03 13.54
C ARG A 158 -6.76 -0.62 14.71
N PHE A 159 -7.50 -1.18 15.66
CA PHE A 159 -6.96 -1.79 16.87
C PHE A 159 -6.64 -3.28 16.71
N THR A 160 -6.83 -3.86 15.52
CA THR A 160 -6.45 -5.24 15.23
C THR A 160 -4.95 -5.44 15.49
N ARG A 161 -4.59 -6.23 16.52
CA ARG A 161 -3.22 -6.49 17.03
C ARG A 161 -2.58 -5.34 17.82
N SER A 162 -3.34 -4.34 18.22
CA SER A 162 -2.89 -3.29 19.15
C SER A 162 -3.18 -3.72 20.58
N LEU A 163 -2.31 -3.34 21.52
CA LEU A 163 -2.55 -3.57 22.96
C LEU A 163 -2.79 -2.26 23.71
N LEU A 164 -2.46 -1.12 23.08
CA LEU A 164 -2.49 0.20 23.70
C LEU A 164 -3.31 1.18 22.86
N LYS A 165 -4.19 1.91 23.54
CA LYS A 165 -5.01 3.00 23.01
C LYS A 165 -4.64 4.31 23.71
N LEU A 166 -4.66 5.41 22.99
CA LEU A 166 -4.48 6.74 23.55
C LEU A 166 -5.73 7.15 24.34
N GLY A 167 -5.57 7.50 25.61
CA GLY A 167 -6.62 8.10 26.43
C GLY A 167 -6.67 9.60 26.21
N SER A 168 -5.74 10.32 26.84
CA SER A 168 -5.62 11.77 26.79
C SER A 168 -4.16 12.21 26.58
N VAL A 169 -3.98 13.43 26.07
CA VAL A 169 -2.65 14.04 25.89
C VAL A 169 -2.59 15.29 26.75
N HIS A 170 -1.66 15.31 27.70
CA HIS A 170 -1.38 16.46 28.56
C HIS A 170 -0.08 17.15 28.13
N ARG A 171 0.30 18.21 28.87
CA ARG A 171 1.53 18.96 28.59
C ARG A 171 2.77 18.07 28.64
N ASP A 172 2.92 17.34 29.75
CA ASP A 172 4.14 16.58 30.07
C ASP A 172 3.93 15.06 30.01
N THR A 173 2.69 14.59 29.85
CA THR A 173 2.36 13.17 29.84
C THR A 173 1.33 12.81 28.78
N ILE A 174 1.33 11.54 28.36
CA ILE A 174 0.22 10.92 27.64
C ILE A 174 -0.38 9.81 28.51
N GLU A 175 -1.70 9.77 28.58
CA GLU A 175 -2.45 8.69 29.20
C GLU A 175 -2.71 7.59 28.16
N VAL A 176 -2.47 6.35 28.56
CA VAL A 176 -2.57 5.18 27.71
C VAL A 176 -3.52 4.18 28.37
N LEU A 177 -4.40 3.61 27.56
CA LEU A 177 -5.38 2.63 28.01
C LEU A 177 -5.01 1.26 27.42
N PRO A 178 -4.85 0.21 28.24
CA PRO A 178 -4.72 -1.13 27.71
C PRO A 178 -6.04 -1.55 27.04
N LEU A 179 -5.94 -2.24 25.90
CA LEU A 179 -7.11 -2.77 25.20
C LEU A 179 -7.57 -4.12 25.76
N ASN A 180 -6.73 -4.79 26.54
CA ASN A 180 -7.11 -6.01 27.25
C ASN A 180 -7.81 -5.63 28.57
N PRO A 181 -9.09 -6.03 28.77
CA PRO A 181 -9.86 -5.69 29.98
C PRO A 181 -9.29 -6.32 31.26
N ASP A 182 -8.49 -7.37 31.16
CA ASP A 182 -7.86 -8.04 32.30
C ASP A 182 -6.65 -7.25 32.84
N LEU A 183 -6.25 -6.17 32.16
CA LEU A 183 -5.15 -5.32 32.58
C LEU A 183 -5.67 -4.10 33.35
N PRO A 184 -5.05 -3.75 34.49
CA PRO A 184 -5.45 -2.58 35.26
C PRO A 184 -5.21 -1.30 34.45
N VAL A 185 -6.21 -0.42 34.40
CA VAL A 185 -6.11 0.88 33.73
C VAL A 185 -5.16 1.83 34.49
N ALA A 186 -5.10 1.69 35.81
CA ALA A 186 -4.21 2.48 36.66
C ALA A 186 -2.73 2.16 36.37
N GLY A 187 -1.94 3.20 36.09
CA GLY A 187 -0.47 3.10 35.97
C GLY A 187 0.10 3.25 34.55
N PHE A 188 -0.73 3.53 33.55
CA PHE A 188 -0.29 3.74 32.16
C PHE A 188 -0.25 5.24 31.79
N SER A 189 0.57 6.01 32.51
CA SER A 189 0.92 7.39 32.16
C SER A 189 2.38 7.47 31.74
N PHE A 190 2.64 8.14 30.63
CA PHE A 190 3.95 8.15 29.98
C PHE A 190 4.45 9.58 29.82
N PRO A 191 5.70 9.87 30.22
CA PRO A 191 6.29 11.17 29.97
C PRO A 191 6.36 11.46 28.48
N ARG A 192 5.88 12.64 28.06
CA ARG A 192 5.76 13.01 26.65
C ARG A 192 7.12 13.04 25.96
N GLU A 193 8.16 13.45 26.67
CA GLU A 193 9.56 13.46 26.21
C GLU A 193 10.13 12.07 25.93
N LYS A 194 9.45 11.00 26.35
CA LYS A 194 9.78 9.58 26.05
C LYS A 194 8.90 8.98 24.95
N THR A 195 8.12 9.82 24.26
CA THR A 195 7.26 9.41 23.15
C THR A 195 7.66 10.16 21.89
N THR A 196 7.22 9.66 20.73
CA THR A 196 7.36 10.35 19.44
C THR A 196 6.06 10.20 18.67
N PRO A 197 5.57 11.25 17.98
CA PRO A 197 4.48 11.12 17.02
C PRO A 197 4.75 9.99 16.03
N ALA A 198 3.76 9.16 15.78
CA ALA A 198 3.91 8.01 14.90
C ALA A 198 2.63 7.73 14.12
N VAL A 199 2.75 6.89 13.11
CA VAL A 199 1.59 6.34 12.39
C VAL A 199 1.81 4.85 12.30
N ARG A 200 0.94 4.07 12.95
CA ARG A 200 1.04 2.60 12.86
C ARG A 200 0.42 2.07 11.57
N ASN A 201 -0.75 2.61 11.22
CA ASN A 201 -1.51 2.30 10.02
C ASN A 201 -2.40 3.50 9.65
N LEU A 202 -2.89 3.52 8.41
CA LEU A 202 -3.82 4.54 7.91
C LEU A 202 -5.28 4.07 7.89
N VAL A 203 -5.61 3.00 8.60
CA VAL A 203 -6.98 2.46 8.63
C VAL A 203 -7.90 3.50 9.27
N GLY A 204 -8.90 3.96 8.52
CA GLY A 204 -9.82 5.01 8.96
C GLY A 204 -9.21 6.42 8.96
N GLN A 205 -7.99 6.60 8.41
CA GLN A 205 -7.50 7.94 8.09
C GLN A 205 -8.21 8.44 6.85
N ASP A 206 -8.90 9.57 6.96
CA ASP A 206 -9.70 10.16 5.89
C ASP A 206 -9.23 11.55 5.44
N THR A 207 -8.33 12.18 6.20
CA THR A 207 -7.67 13.43 5.82
C THR A 207 -6.22 13.22 5.38
N ILE A 208 -5.71 14.08 4.49
CA ILE A 208 -4.30 14.05 4.05
C ILE A 208 -3.39 14.64 5.15
N ASP A 209 -3.82 15.73 5.79
CA ASP A 209 -3.11 16.30 6.94
C ASP A 209 -3.44 15.54 8.22
N ILE A 210 -2.39 15.04 8.88
CA ILE A 210 -2.45 14.31 10.14
C ILE A 210 -1.78 15.06 11.29
N SER A 211 -1.45 16.35 11.11
CA SER A 211 -0.87 17.23 12.13
C SER A 211 -1.73 17.19 13.40
N GLY A 212 -1.12 16.86 14.54
CA GLY A 212 -1.84 16.67 15.82
C GLY A 212 -2.77 15.44 15.90
N LYS A 213 -2.98 14.71 14.80
CA LYS A 213 -3.86 13.53 14.71
C LYS A 213 -3.08 12.20 14.72
N THR A 214 -1.79 12.22 15.01
CA THR A 214 -0.90 11.05 14.99
C THR A 214 -1.18 10.07 16.13
N ASP A 215 -0.69 8.84 15.96
CA ASP A 215 -0.43 7.89 17.05
C ASP A 215 0.85 8.30 17.79
N TYR A 216 1.28 7.47 18.75
CA TYR A 216 2.58 7.62 19.41
C TYR A 216 3.36 6.31 19.40
N ILE A 217 4.68 6.42 19.34
CA ILE A 217 5.61 5.33 19.62
C ILE A 217 6.34 5.62 20.95
N LEU A 218 6.37 4.61 21.81
CA LEU A 218 7.09 4.63 23.08
C LEU A 218 8.58 4.37 22.82
N ARG A 219 9.45 5.31 23.25
CA ARG A 219 10.90 5.25 23.03
C ARG A 219 11.69 4.67 24.19
N ASP A 220 11.05 4.43 25.34
CA ASP A 220 11.67 3.92 26.55
C ASP A 220 10.85 2.79 27.21
N SER A 221 11.48 2.07 28.13
CA SER A 221 10.80 1.08 28.98
C SER A 221 9.84 1.77 29.95
N TYR A 222 8.81 1.04 30.38
CA TYR A 222 7.75 1.57 31.21
C TYR A 222 7.21 0.53 32.20
N PRO A 223 6.62 0.96 33.35
CA PRO A 223 6.21 0.06 34.42
C PRO A 223 5.27 -1.08 33.98
N GLY A 224 4.37 -0.82 33.01
CA GLY A 224 3.44 -1.81 32.46
C GLY A 224 4.00 -2.75 31.39
N LEU A 225 5.26 -2.62 30.99
CA LEU A 225 5.83 -3.37 29.86
C LEU A 225 5.89 -4.88 30.13
N LYS A 226 6.27 -5.27 31.36
CA LYS A 226 6.29 -6.69 31.77
C LYS A 226 4.91 -7.32 31.66
N MET A 227 3.89 -6.62 32.14
CA MET A 227 2.51 -7.07 32.15
C MET A 227 1.92 -7.14 30.72
N LEU A 228 2.21 -6.15 29.87
CA LEU A 228 1.80 -6.23 28.46
C LEU A 228 2.55 -7.32 27.69
N SER A 229 3.81 -7.57 28.05
CA SER A 229 4.59 -8.62 27.40
C SER A 229 3.99 -10.01 27.63
N SER A 230 3.40 -10.29 28.80
CA SER A 230 2.79 -11.59 29.12
C SER A 230 1.51 -11.89 28.34
N VAL A 231 0.81 -10.86 27.84
CA VAL A 231 -0.39 -11.01 27.00
C VAL A 231 -0.12 -10.77 25.50
N SER A 232 1.11 -10.42 25.15
CA SER A 232 1.51 -10.18 23.76
C SER A 232 1.99 -11.47 23.09
N SER A 233 1.93 -11.53 21.77
CA SER A 233 2.55 -12.60 20.98
C SER A 233 4.08 -12.50 20.88
N TRP A 234 4.71 -11.63 21.67
CA TRP A 234 6.14 -11.43 21.67
C TRP A 234 6.84 -12.50 22.52
N SER A 235 7.64 -13.36 21.89
CA SER A 235 8.28 -14.52 22.54
C SER A 235 9.69 -14.26 23.11
N GLY A 236 10.17 -13.01 23.12
CA GLY A 236 11.48 -12.64 23.70
C GLY A 236 12.72 -13.31 23.08
N THR A 237 12.59 -14.08 22.00
CA THR A 237 13.69 -14.87 21.42
C THR A 237 13.98 -14.45 19.98
N GLN A 238 15.27 -14.20 19.67
CA GLN A 238 15.77 -13.99 18.31
C GLN A 238 16.93 -14.95 18.01
N ARG A 239 16.83 -15.67 16.88
CA ARG A 239 17.96 -16.13 16.06
C ARG A 239 17.98 -15.25 14.81
N GLY A 240 18.94 -14.33 14.65
CA GLY A 240 19.12 -13.59 13.40
C GLY A 240 19.68 -12.18 13.56
N ARG A 241 20.28 -11.64 12.49
CA ARG A 241 20.91 -10.30 12.37
C ARG A 241 19.88 -9.15 12.43
N GLY A 242 19.13 -9.04 13.52
CA GLY A 242 18.36 -7.84 13.87
C GLY A 242 19.05 -7.07 14.99
N LEU A 243 18.61 -5.82 15.22
CA LEU A 243 19.06 -4.88 16.28
C LEU A 243 18.99 -5.41 17.74
N LEU A 244 18.68 -6.69 17.94
CA LEU A 244 18.70 -7.40 19.21
C LEU A 244 19.84 -8.43 19.15
N THR A 245 21.06 -8.01 19.48
CA THR A 245 22.17 -8.95 19.72
C THR A 245 21.86 -9.75 20.98
N LYS A 246 21.55 -11.05 20.79
CA LYS A 246 21.85 -12.26 21.58
C LYS A 246 22.09 -12.19 23.11
N GLU A 247 21.62 -11.18 23.83
CA GLU A 247 21.43 -11.25 25.28
C GLU A 247 19.97 -11.62 25.53
N ARG A 248 19.74 -12.57 26.44
CA ARG A 248 18.41 -13.05 26.84
C ARG A 248 17.48 -11.84 27.02
N ALA A 249 16.47 -11.71 26.16
CA ALA A 249 15.52 -10.59 26.22
C ALA A 249 14.58 -10.81 27.41
N SER A 250 15.02 -10.46 28.61
CA SER A 250 14.09 -10.16 29.68
C SER A 250 13.34 -8.87 29.27
N PRO A 251 12.11 -8.64 29.72
CA PRO A 251 11.43 -7.35 29.53
C PRO A 251 12.24 -6.15 30.05
N GLU A 252 13.21 -6.40 30.95
CA GLU A 252 14.17 -5.42 31.49
C GLU A 252 15.37 -5.16 30.56
N SER A 253 15.76 -6.13 29.73
CA SER A 253 16.82 -5.98 28.72
C SER A 253 16.31 -5.52 27.35
N LEU A 254 15.02 -5.18 27.23
CA LEU A 254 14.50 -4.28 26.20
C LEU A 254 15.14 -2.89 26.40
N ARG A 255 16.44 -2.77 26.07
CA ARG A 255 17.18 -1.51 26.04
C ARG A 255 16.64 -0.65 24.92
N LEU A 256 15.55 0.03 25.21
CA LEU A 256 14.89 1.00 24.33
C LEU A 256 15.78 2.24 24.06
N GLY A 257 16.84 2.47 24.84
CA GLY A 257 17.80 3.56 24.61
C GLY A 257 18.53 3.53 23.25
N SER A 258 18.86 2.35 22.71
CA SER A 258 19.40 2.25 21.33
C SER A 258 18.33 2.51 20.26
N ARG A 259 17.04 2.44 20.64
CA ARG A 259 15.91 2.76 19.76
C ARG A 259 15.62 4.24 19.69
N THR A 260 15.97 5.08 20.67
CA THR A 260 15.74 6.54 20.55
C THR A 260 16.50 7.13 19.35
N ALA A 261 17.77 6.74 19.17
CA ALA A 261 18.55 7.11 18.00
C ALA A 261 17.96 6.48 16.71
N ALA A 262 17.55 5.20 16.78
CA ALA A 262 16.96 4.52 15.63
C ALA A 262 15.62 5.12 15.20
N VAL A 263 14.69 5.39 16.12
CA VAL A 263 13.37 5.99 15.86
C VAL A 263 13.53 7.39 15.25
N SER A 264 14.53 8.15 15.71
CA SER A 264 14.81 9.49 15.18
C SER A 264 15.24 9.47 13.72
N SER A 265 15.88 8.40 13.23
CA SER A 265 16.26 8.28 11.80
C SER A 265 15.08 7.95 10.88
N PHE A 266 13.89 7.67 11.41
CA PHE A 266 12.66 7.44 10.63
C PHE A 266 11.70 8.62 10.64
N LEU A 267 12.11 9.78 11.18
CA LEU A 267 11.27 10.97 11.27
C LEU A 267 11.05 11.62 9.90
N THR A 268 9.79 11.76 9.50
CA THR A 268 9.39 12.39 8.24
C THR A 268 8.19 13.32 8.42
N ASN A 269 8.00 14.22 7.45
CA ASN A 269 6.77 15.01 7.30
C ASN A 269 5.78 14.36 6.32
N LEU A 270 6.23 13.44 5.45
CA LEU A 270 5.41 12.78 4.43
C LEU A 270 5.66 11.27 4.43
N ALA A 271 4.58 10.50 4.46
CA ALA A 271 4.61 9.05 4.32
C ALA A 271 3.65 8.57 3.24
N LEU A 272 4.01 7.48 2.56
CA LEU A 272 3.27 6.85 1.48
C LEU A 272 2.99 5.38 1.83
N LEU A 273 1.81 4.85 1.57
CA LEU A 273 1.51 3.44 1.80
C LEU A 273 2.38 2.56 0.88
N HIS A 274 3.01 1.55 1.49
CA HIS A 274 3.66 0.44 0.81
C HIS A 274 2.64 -0.68 0.56
N ARG A 275 1.81 -0.96 1.58
CA ARG A 275 0.86 -2.07 1.58
C ARG A 275 -0.52 -1.60 1.98
N PHE A 276 -1.49 -1.81 1.11
CA PHE A 276 -2.87 -1.45 1.37
C PHE A 276 -3.84 -2.21 0.48
N ASP A 277 -5.08 -2.33 0.94
CA ASP A 277 -6.16 -2.91 0.16
C ASP A 277 -7.07 -1.77 -0.30
N PRO A 278 -7.03 -1.40 -1.60
CA PRO A 278 -7.83 -0.29 -2.14
C PRO A 278 -9.32 -0.59 -2.11
N THR A 279 -9.73 -1.85 -1.89
CA THR A 279 -11.13 -2.27 -1.93
C THR A 279 -11.85 -2.15 -0.60
N THR A 280 -11.13 -1.83 0.49
CA THR A 280 -11.76 -1.65 1.79
C THR A 280 -12.32 -0.24 1.96
N PRO A 281 -13.50 -0.08 2.60
CA PRO A 281 -14.09 1.24 2.83
C PRO A 281 -13.25 2.13 3.78
N ASN A 282 -12.29 1.53 4.49
CA ASN A 282 -11.40 2.22 5.42
C ASN A 282 -10.08 2.69 4.76
N SER A 283 -9.86 2.36 3.48
CA SER A 283 -8.73 2.85 2.68
C SER A 283 -9.16 4.09 1.91
N LYS A 284 -8.86 5.26 2.46
CA LYS A 284 -9.30 6.56 1.90
C LYS A 284 -8.14 7.44 1.43
N VAL A 285 -6.95 7.26 2.02
CA VAL A 285 -5.73 7.97 1.63
C VAL A 285 -4.59 6.99 1.41
N VAL A 286 -3.69 7.34 0.49
CA VAL A 286 -2.45 6.58 0.24
C VAL A 286 -1.21 7.32 0.72
N ALA A 287 -1.27 8.64 0.86
CA ALA A 287 -0.19 9.44 1.44
C ALA A 287 -0.72 10.37 2.53
N VAL A 288 0.09 10.60 3.56
CA VAL A 288 -0.23 11.51 4.66
C VAL A 288 0.92 12.47 4.95
N TRP A 289 0.56 13.69 5.29
CA TRP A 289 1.50 14.74 5.64
C TRP A 289 1.24 15.26 7.05
N SER A 290 2.29 15.69 7.74
CA SER A 290 2.21 16.29 9.06
C SER A 290 3.19 17.46 9.19
N ARG A 291 2.77 18.50 9.89
CA ARG A 291 3.61 19.64 10.26
C ARG A 291 4.71 19.21 11.21
N GLU A 292 4.36 18.44 12.24
CA GLU A 292 5.33 17.80 13.11
C GLU A 292 5.88 16.52 12.45
N LYS A 293 7.18 16.28 12.56
CA LYS A 293 7.75 15.02 12.08
C LYS A 293 7.20 13.85 12.88
N PHE A 294 6.91 12.75 12.19
CA PHE A 294 6.40 11.52 12.77
C PHE A 294 7.14 10.31 12.23
N VAL A 295 6.93 9.17 12.91
CA VAL A 295 7.52 7.88 12.53
C VAL A 295 6.47 6.99 11.88
N PRO A 296 6.55 6.75 10.57
CA PRO A 296 5.68 5.78 9.90
C PRO A 296 6.15 4.36 10.23
N ASN A 297 5.21 3.44 10.40
CA ASN A 297 5.46 2.00 10.41
C ASN A 297 5.99 1.49 9.05
N ASN A 298 6.65 0.34 9.02
CA ASN A 298 7.17 -0.31 7.80
C ASN A 298 6.11 -0.75 6.76
N ASN A 299 4.81 -0.59 7.04
CA ASN A 299 3.75 -0.65 6.02
C ASN A 299 3.64 0.65 5.19
N MET A 300 4.50 1.62 5.46
CA MET A 300 4.63 2.87 4.72
C MET A 300 6.10 3.11 4.36
N PHE A 301 6.29 3.89 3.30
CA PHE A 301 7.55 4.53 2.95
C PHE A 301 7.63 5.92 3.57
N ILE A 302 8.84 6.29 3.94
CA ILE A 302 9.25 7.67 4.20
C ILE A 302 9.50 8.33 2.86
N VAL A 303 8.92 9.52 2.67
CA VAL A 303 9.25 10.42 1.57
C VAL A 303 10.02 11.61 2.15
N ASP A 304 11.33 11.66 1.93
CA ASP A 304 12.24 12.63 2.55
C ASP A 304 12.18 14.01 1.88
N VAL A 305 11.05 14.69 2.06
CA VAL A 305 10.79 16.03 1.52
C VAL A 305 10.22 16.92 2.61
N ALA A 306 10.51 18.22 2.52
CA ALA A 306 10.09 19.20 3.50
C ALA A 306 9.30 20.35 2.88
N GLY A 307 8.59 21.10 3.74
CA GLY A 307 7.90 22.33 3.37
C GLY A 307 6.84 22.13 2.29
N ASN A 308 6.75 23.11 1.38
CA ASN A 308 5.71 23.13 0.33
C ASN A 308 5.84 21.99 -0.66
N LEU A 309 7.05 21.46 -0.89
CA LEU A 309 7.23 20.28 -1.74
C LEU A 309 6.54 19.05 -1.12
N GLY A 310 6.66 18.85 0.20
CA GLY A 310 5.98 17.76 0.89
C GLY A 310 4.46 17.86 0.79
N LYS A 311 3.91 19.07 0.93
CA LYS A 311 2.47 19.32 0.71
C LYS A 311 2.04 19.04 -0.72
N ALA A 312 2.81 19.53 -1.69
CA ALA A 312 2.54 19.33 -3.12
C ALA A 312 2.54 17.84 -3.50
N LEU A 313 3.53 17.08 -3.01
CA LEU A 313 3.60 15.65 -3.23
C LEU A 313 2.49 14.90 -2.50
N ALA A 314 2.08 15.32 -1.31
CA ALA A 314 0.95 14.71 -0.61
C ALA A 314 -0.37 14.83 -1.41
N VAL A 315 -0.61 15.98 -2.06
CA VAL A 315 -1.74 16.15 -2.99
C VAL A 315 -1.58 15.26 -4.22
N TYR A 316 -0.40 15.27 -4.83
CA TYR A 316 -0.14 14.47 -6.03
C TYR A 316 -0.34 12.97 -5.76
N LEU A 317 0.24 12.46 -4.68
CA LEU A 317 0.21 11.03 -4.33
C LEU A 317 -1.21 10.54 -4.00
N ASN A 318 -2.10 11.41 -3.52
CA ASN A 318 -3.51 11.09 -3.31
C ASN A 318 -4.41 11.40 -4.52
N SER A 319 -3.85 11.84 -5.65
CA SER A 319 -4.62 12.13 -6.85
C SER A 319 -4.94 10.87 -7.65
N SER A 320 -5.94 10.95 -8.53
CA SER A 320 -6.28 9.88 -9.47
C SER A 320 -5.11 9.48 -10.38
N PHE A 321 -4.15 10.37 -10.63
CA PHE A 321 -2.93 10.06 -11.40
C PHE A 321 -2.04 9.06 -10.66
N SER A 322 -1.85 9.24 -9.35
CA SER A 322 -1.07 8.31 -8.55
C SER A 322 -1.81 7.00 -8.32
N ILE A 323 -3.14 7.04 -8.09
CA ILE A 323 -3.96 5.82 -7.99
C ILE A 323 -3.90 5.01 -9.29
N ALA A 324 -3.95 5.65 -10.47
CA ALA A 324 -3.80 4.96 -11.75
C ALA A 324 -2.45 4.22 -11.85
N GLN A 325 -1.37 4.83 -11.35
CA GLN A 325 -0.04 4.21 -11.32
C GLN A 325 0.04 3.05 -10.34
N PHE A 326 -0.56 3.19 -9.14
CA PHE A 326 -0.71 2.07 -8.20
C PHE A 326 -1.41 0.87 -8.85
N LEU A 327 -2.46 1.10 -9.64
CA LEU A 327 -3.17 0.01 -10.32
C LEU A 327 -2.37 -0.66 -11.44
N LEU A 328 -1.48 0.09 -12.10
CA LEU A 328 -0.65 -0.41 -13.20
C LEU A 328 0.68 -1.03 -12.75
N HIS A 329 1.11 -0.79 -11.50
CA HIS A 329 2.41 -1.25 -10.96
C HIS A 329 2.30 -2.12 -9.70
N LYS A 330 1.08 -2.46 -9.27
CA LYS A 330 0.84 -3.24 -8.05
C LYS A 330 1.31 -4.68 -8.15
N GLN A 331 1.94 -5.18 -7.10
CA GLN A 331 2.01 -6.62 -6.86
C GLN A 331 0.76 -7.00 -6.05
N GLU A 332 -0.10 -7.83 -6.63
CA GLU A 332 -1.24 -8.37 -5.90
C GLU A 332 -0.79 -9.61 -5.13
N THR A 333 -1.07 -9.63 -3.83
CA THR A 333 -0.78 -10.79 -2.97
C THR A 333 -2.07 -11.54 -2.64
N THR A 334 -2.35 -11.84 -1.37
CA THR A 334 -3.59 -12.49 -0.98
C THR A 334 -4.77 -11.54 -1.16
N ARG A 335 -5.81 -11.97 -1.89
CA ARG A 335 -7.00 -11.19 -2.27
C ARG A 335 -6.64 -9.95 -3.10
N THR A 336 -6.92 -8.78 -2.55
CA THR A 336 -6.81 -7.45 -3.18
C THR A 336 -5.71 -6.60 -2.55
N LEU A 337 -4.93 -7.19 -1.63
CA LEU A 337 -3.84 -6.48 -0.97
C LEU A 337 -2.73 -6.17 -1.97
N ILE A 338 -2.53 -4.88 -2.20
CA ILE A 338 -1.44 -4.33 -2.99
C ILE A 338 -0.17 -4.30 -2.14
N ASP A 339 0.93 -4.74 -2.73
CA ASP A 339 2.30 -4.56 -2.26
C ASP A 339 3.08 -3.76 -3.33
N ILE A 340 3.61 -2.60 -2.96
CA ILE A 340 4.44 -1.75 -3.84
C ILE A 340 5.83 -1.65 -3.27
N LYS A 341 6.85 -2.13 -3.98
CA LYS A 341 8.24 -1.98 -3.55
C LYS A 341 8.80 -0.62 -3.93
N ILE A 342 9.91 -0.23 -3.31
CA ILE A 342 10.66 0.98 -3.71
C ILE A 342 11.05 0.91 -5.20
N SER A 343 11.43 -0.27 -5.70
CA SER A 343 11.73 -0.47 -7.13
C SER A 343 10.54 -0.19 -8.04
N ASP A 344 9.32 -0.42 -7.56
CA ASP A 344 8.10 -0.19 -8.34
C ASP A 344 7.79 1.32 -8.34
N LEU A 345 8.02 2.02 -7.22
CA LEU A 345 7.93 3.48 -7.13
C LEU A 345 8.96 4.22 -7.99
N GLU A 346 10.12 3.62 -8.27
CA GLU A 346 11.06 4.19 -9.24
C GLU A 346 10.46 4.27 -10.66
N GLY A 347 9.44 3.45 -10.95
CA GLY A 347 8.65 3.55 -12.19
C GLY A 347 7.53 4.60 -12.13
N PHE A 348 7.19 5.12 -10.94
CA PHE A 348 6.12 6.11 -10.79
C PHE A 348 6.58 7.45 -11.34
N MET A 349 5.77 8.00 -12.23
CA MET A 349 5.81 9.36 -12.68
C MET A 349 5.29 10.27 -11.57
N ALA A 350 6.10 11.26 -11.17
CA ALA A 350 5.72 12.29 -10.21
C ALA A 350 6.38 13.63 -10.56
N PRO A 351 5.88 14.75 -10.02
CA PRO A 351 6.56 16.03 -10.17
C PRO A 351 8.00 15.93 -9.65
N ASP A 352 8.97 16.20 -10.52
CA ASP A 352 10.40 16.08 -10.21
C ASP A 352 10.79 17.16 -9.18
N PRO A 353 11.11 16.79 -7.92
CA PRO A 353 11.47 17.75 -6.88
C PRO A 353 12.55 18.76 -7.27
N ASP A 354 13.45 18.38 -8.17
CA ASP A 354 14.62 19.18 -8.55
C ASP A 354 14.37 20.04 -9.79
N ARG A 355 13.25 19.84 -10.49
CA ARG A 355 12.95 20.51 -11.77
C ARG A 355 11.57 21.12 -11.86
N ILE A 356 10.66 20.79 -10.94
CA ILE A 356 9.32 21.39 -10.94
C ILE A 356 9.43 22.90 -10.66
N GLU A 357 8.67 23.69 -11.41
CA GLU A 357 8.65 25.13 -11.21
C GLU A 357 8.12 25.48 -9.80
N PRO A 358 8.75 26.45 -9.09
CA PRO A 358 8.30 26.85 -7.76
C PRO A 358 6.84 27.32 -7.71
N THR A 359 6.33 27.93 -8.78
CA THR A 359 4.94 28.37 -8.93
C THR A 359 3.95 27.19 -8.90
N VAL A 360 4.32 26.05 -9.51
CA VAL A 360 3.51 24.83 -9.50
C VAL A 360 3.54 24.19 -8.11
N ILE A 361 4.70 24.12 -7.45
CA ILE A 361 4.79 23.66 -6.05
C ILE A 361 3.89 24.50 -5.16
N GLN A 362 3.95 25.83 -5.28
CA GLN A 362 3.11 26.73 -4.49
C GLN A 362 1.62 26.54 -4.80
N GLY A 363 1.27 26.34 -6.07
CA GLY A 363 -0.10 26.02 -6.48
C GLY A 363 -0.63 24.77 -5.79
N LEU A 364 0.11 23.66 -5.85
CA LEU A 364 -0.27 22.40 -5.20
C LEU A 364 -0.25 22.50 -3.67
N ALA A 365 0.68 23.26 -3.09
CA ALA A 365 0.69 23.51 -1.65
C ALA A 365 -0.53 24.32 -1.20
N ARG A 366 -1.05 25.26 -2.02
CA ARG A 366 -2.33 25.93 -1.74
C ARG A 366 -3.52 24.99 -1.83
N VAL A 367 -3.52 24.07 -2.79
CA VAL A 367 -4.54 23.00 -2.87
C VAL A 367 -4.49 22.15 -1.59
N PHE A 368 -3.29 21.77 -1.13
CA PHE A 368 -3.13 21.09 0.15
C PHE A 368 -3.76 21.91 1.28
N ASP A 369 -3.34 23.16 1.47
CA ASP A 369 -3.81 24.01 2.57
C ASP A 369 -5.33 24.24 2.55
N THR A 370 -5.96 24.12 1.37
CA THR A 370 -7.41 24.25 1.21
C THR A 370 -8.16 22.97 1.54
N PHE A 371 -7.63 21.80 1.15
CA PHE A 371 -8.38 20.54 1.14
C PHE A 371 -7.81 19.45 2.06
N SER A 372 -6.65 19.65 2.68
CA SER A 372 -5.94 18.58 3.41
C SER A 372 -6.68 18.06 4.64
N ASP A 373 -7.55 18.86 5.24
CA ASP A 373 -8.44 18.50 6.35
C ASP A 373 -9.82 18.02 5.91
N SER A 374 -10.12 18.01 4.61
CA SER A 374 -11.37 17.47 4.10
C SER A 374 -11.38 15.95 4.20
N THR A 375 -12.50 15.38 4.65
CA THR A 375 -12.73 13.94 4.64
C THR A 375 -12.84 13.45 3.20
N LEU A 376 -11.96 12.51 2.83
CA LEU A 376 -11.98 11.83 1.55
C LEU A 376 -12.88 10.58 1.60
N GLY A 377 -13.46 10.24 0.45
CA GLY A 377 -14.17 8.99 0.23
C GLY A 377 -13.22 7.79 0.23
N SER A 378 -13.78 6.58 0.20
CA SER A 378 -12.94 5.39 0.02
C SER A 378 -12.41 5.33 -1.41
N ILE A 379 -11.17 4.81 -1.57
CA ILE A 379 -10.54 4.65 -2.89
C ILE A 379 -11.42 3.80 -3.82
N ILE A 380 -12.19 2.86 -3.28
CA ILE A 380 -13.10 2.04 -4.08
C ILE A 380 -14.35 2.79 -4.53
N GLU A 381 -14.91 3.69 -3.72
CA GLU A 381 -16.06 4.51 -4.15
C GLU A 381 -15.68 5.40 -5.33
N ASP A 382 -14.49 6.00 -5.30
CA ASP A 382 -13.94 6.77 -6.42
C ASP A 382 -13.75 5.91 -7.68
N TYR A 383 -13.59 4.58 -7.52
CA TYR A 383 -13.36 3.63 -8.60
C TYR A 383 -14.65 2.99 -9.15
N THR A 384 -15.70 2.90 -8.34
CA THR A 384 -16.98 2.25 -8.72
C THR A 384 -18.08 3.23 -9.10
N SER A 385 -17.95 4.51 -8.74
CA SER A 385 -18.97 5.54 -8.97
C SER A 385 -18.83 6.30 -10.31
N GLY A 386 -17.89 5.89 -11.17
CA GLY A 386 -17.73 6.39 -12.54
C GLY A 386 -17.89 5.30 -13.58
#